data_AF-A0A3D9GNC1-F1
#
_entry.id   AF-A0A3D9GNC1-F1
#
_cell.length_a   1.000
_cell.length_b   1.000
_cell.length_c   1.000
_cell.angle_alpha   90.00
_cell.angle_beta   90.00
_cell.angle_gamma   90.00
#
_symmetry.space_group_name_H-M   'P 1'
#
loop_
_entity.id
_entity.type
_entity.pdbx_description
1 polymer ?
#
loop_
_entity_poly.entity_id
_entity_poly.type
_entity_poly.pdbx_seq_one_letter_code
_entity_poly.pdbx_strand_id
1 'polypeptide(L)' 'MNFSLKAPDGTVIESYLKDHKEFIRIDGLEYEVHSPVDELDSDPEIRHMIEASETDLVEGKLYSTEELIESVKRGEL' A
#
# COMPACT_ATOMS: atom_id res chain seq x y z
N MET A 1 10.41 -4.29 -4.82
CA MET A 1 10.83 -5.56 -4.18
C MET A 1 10.35 -6.68 -5.08
N ASN A 2 11.23 -7.55 -5.59
CA ASN A 2 10.85 -8.61 -6.53
C ASN A 2 10.55 -9.88 -5.74
N PHE A 3 9.32 -10.37 -5.80
CA PHE A 3 8.91 -11.63 -5.18
C PHE A 3 8.63 -12.66 -6.27
N SER A 4 8.82 -13.93 -5.95
CA SER A 4 8.48 -15.03 -6.83
C SER A 4 7.46 -15.92 -6.12
N LEU A 5 6.37 -16.26 -6.80
CA LEU A 5 5.35 -17.16 -6.27
C LEU A 5 5.63 -18.58 -6.76
N LYS A 6 5.65 -19.55 -5.85
CA LYS A 6 5.80 -20.97 -6.19
C LYS A 6 4.50 -21.71 -5.89
N ALA A 7 3.91 -22.30 -6.91
CA ALA A 7 2.72 -23.13 -6.77
C ALA A 7 3.07 -24.52 -6.20
N PRO A 8 2.09 -25.25 -5.60
CA PRO A 8 2.32 -26.56 -5.00
C PRO A 8 2.81 -27.64 -5.97
N ASP A 9 2.52 -27.48 -7.26
CA ASP A 9 2.99 -28.32 -8.37
C ASP A 9 4.45 -28.04 -8.79
N GLY A 10 5.08 -27.02 -8.20
CA GLY A 10 6.46 -26.63 -8.44
C GLY A 10 6.64 -25.51 -9.46
N THR A 11 5.57 -25.03 -10.09
CA THR A 11 5.63 -23.90 -11.03
C THR A 11 6.05 -22.63 -10.31
N VAL A 12 7.06 -21.92 -10.83
CA VAL A 12 7.55 -20.65 -10.25
C VAL A 12 7.20 -19.49 -11.19
N ILE A 13 6.51 -18.49 -10.66
CA ILE A 13 6.22 -17.22 -11.34
C ILE A 13 7.31 -16.24 -10.91
N GLU A 14 8.32 -16.05 -11.77
CA GLU A 14 9.50 -15.23 -11.48
C GLU A 14 9.19 -13.72 -11.40
N SER A 15 8.13 -13.26 -12.06
CA SER A 15 7.78 -11.85 -12.21
C SER A 15 6.48 -11.48 -11.48
N TYR A 16 6.31 -11.95 -10.24
CA TYR A 16 5.24 -11.40 -9.41
C TYR A 16 5.64 -9.99 -8.96
N LEU A 17 5.33 -9.01 -9.80
CA LEU A 17 5.35 -7.61 -9.47
C LEU A 17 4.16 -7.35 -8.53
N LYS A 18 4.45 -6.81 -7.33
CA LYS A 18 3.42 -6.32 -6.39
C LYS A 18 2.53 -5.24 -7.04
N ASP A 19 3.01 -4.61 -8.12
CA ASP A 19 2.32 -3.71 -9.06
C ASP A 19 1.40 -4.46 -10.05
N HIS A 20 0.71 -5.52 -9.60
CA HIS A 20 -0.22 -6.21 -10.49
C HIS A 20 -1.44 -5.32 -10.70
N LYS A 21 -1.46 -4.62 -11.84
CA LYS A 21 -2.66 -3.96 -12.35
C LYS A 21 -3.70 -5.02 -12.69
N GLU A 22 -4.89 -4.88 -12.15
CA GLU A 22 -5.98 -5.82 -12.42
C GLU A 22 -6.50 -5.60 -13.85
N PHE A 23 -6.83 -6.68 -14.55
CA PHE A 23 -7.42 -6.61 -15.89
C PHE A 23 -8.73 -7.39 -15.91
N ILE A 24 -9.75 -6.84 -16.56
CA ILE A 24 -11.04 -7.50 -16.77
C ILE A 24 -11.32 -7.69 -18.26
N ARG A 25 -12.06 -8.74 -18.61
CA ARG A 25 -12.42 -9.04 -20.00
C ARG A 25 -13.90 -8.80 -20.25
N ILE A 26 -14.22 -7.95 -21.23
CA ILE A 26 -15.58 -7.64 -21.66
C ILE A 26 -15.65 -7.81 -23.18
N ASP A 27 -16.58 -8.62 -23.69
CA ASP A 27 -16.75 -8.92 -25.12
C ASP A 27 -15.45 -9.35 -25.84
N GLY A 28 -14.58 -10.07 -25.14
CA GLY A 28 -13.32 -10.57 -25.68
C GLY A 28 -12.17 -9.56 -25.66
N LEU A 29 -12.45 -8.29 -25.35
CA LEU A 29 -11.49 -7.20 -25.15
C LEU A 29 -11.03 -7.15 -23.70
N GLU A 30 -9.75 -6.84 -23.49
CA GLU A 30 -9.12 -6.71 -22.17
C GLU A 30 -9.05 -5.23 -21.77
N TYR A 31 -9.43 -4.94 -20.53
CA TYR A 31 -9.47 -3.59 -19.96
C TYR A 31 -8.63 -3.57 -18.68
N GLU A 32 -7.74 -2.59 -18.58
CA GLU A 32 -7.02 -2.30 -17.35
C GLU A 32 -7.98 -1.67 -16.32
N VAL A 33 -8.01 -2.22 -15.12
CA VAL A 33 -8.72 -1.63 -13.99
C VAL A 33 -7.86 -0.49 -13.45
N HIS A 34 -8.34 0.73 -13.61
CA HIS A 34 -7.72 1.92 -13.04
C HIS A 34 -8.24 2.13 -11.62
N SER A 35 -7.38 2.02 -10.60
CA SER A 35 -7.74 2.40 -9.24
C SER A 35 -7.46 3.89 -9.04
N PRO A 36 -8.42 4.71 -8.57
CA PRO A 36 -8.14 6.10 -8.21
C PRO A 36 -7.14 6.23 -7.04
N VAL A 37 -6.83 5.13 -6.36
CA VAL A 37 -5.83 5.08 -5.29
C VAL A 37 -4.40 5.03 -5.85
N ASP A 38 -4.20 4.56 -7.09
CA ASP A 38 -2.89 4.53 -7.75
C ASP A 38 -2.33 5.96 -7.96
N GLU A 39 -3.21 6.95 -8.09
CA GLU A 39 -2.83 8.37 -8.15
C GLU A 39 -2.37 8.92 -6.80
N LEU A 40 -2.90 8.40 -5.69
CA LEU A 40 -2.54 8.81 -4.33
C LEU A 40 -1.15 8.30 -3.93
N ASP A 41 -0.76 7.10 -4.40
CA ASP A 41 0.60 6.55 -4.19
C ASP A 41 1.70 7.29 -4.97
N SER A 42 1.29 8.12 -5.93
CA SER A 42 2.18 9.00 -6.71
C SER A 42 2.40 10.35 -6.04
N ASP A 43 1.57 10.71 -5.05
CA ASP A 43 1.72 11.94 -4.29
C ASP A 43 2.78 11.75 -3.17
N PRO A 44 3.87 12.53 -3.19
CA PRO A 44 4.97 12.35 -2.24
C PRO A 44 4.59 12.66 -0.79
N GLU A 45 3.61 13.54 -0.53
CA GLU A 45 3.14 13.81 0.83
C GLU A 45 2.30 12.64 1.35
N ILE A 46 1.41 12.11 0.52
CA ILE A 46 0.56 10.97 0.90
C ILE A 46 1.40 9.72 1.14
N ARG A 47 2.39 9.48 0.28
CA ARG A 47 3.31 8.35 0.42
C ARG A 47 4.10 8.42 1.73
N HIS A 48 4.57 9.61 2.10
CA HIS A 48 5.25 9.81 3.38
C HIS A 48 4.32 9.55 4.58
N MET A 49 3.05 9.97 4.51
CA MET A 49 2.08 9.70 5.58
C MET A 49 1.80 8.20 5.72
N ILE A 50 1.72 7.47 4.60
CA ILE A 50 1.55 6.00 4.59
C ILE A 50 2.77 5.32 5.22
N GLU A 51 3.99 5.67 4.80
CA GLU A 51 5.22 5.07 5.33
C GLU A 51 5.41 5.32 6.84
N ALA A 52 5.06 6.53 7.31
CA ALA A 52 5.07 6.84 8.74
C ALA A 52 4.07 5.97 9.51
N SER A 53 2.85 5.83 8.98
CA SER A 53 1.79 5.02 9.57
C SER A 53 2.16 3.53 9.60
N GLU A 54 2.75 3.00 8.52
CA GLU A 54 3.23 1.61 8.47
C GLU A 54 4.34 1.36 9.51
N THR A 55 5.25 2.32 9.67
CA THR A 55 6.32 2.25 10.68
C THR A 55 5.73 2.21 12.09
N ASP A 56 4.76 3.08 12.39
CA ASP A 56 4.12 3.11 13.71
C ASP A 56 3.35 1.82 14.01
N LEU A 57 2.71 1.21 13.01
CA LEU A 57 2.04 -0.08 13.14
C LEU A 57 3.04 -1.23 13.39
N VAL A 58 4.17 -1.26 12.68
CA VAL A 58 5.22 -2.28 12.84
C VAL A 58 5.90 -2.16 14.20
N GLU A 59 6.16 -0.94 14.67
CA GLU A 59 6.73 -0.68 16.00
C GLU A 59 5.70 -0.83 17.13
N GLY A 60 4.42 -1.02 16.81
CA GLY A 60 3.34 -1.14 17.78
C GLY A 60 3.10 0.15 18.56
N LYS A 61 3.45 1.30 17.96
CA LYS A 61 3.13 2.63 18.51
C LYS A 61 1.63 2.85 18.43
N LEU A 62 0.96 2.53 19.52
CA LEU A 62 -0.41 2.96 19.77
C LEU A 62 -0.34 4.27 20.51
N TYR A 63 -0.67 5.37 19.83
CA TYR A 63 -0.84 6.65 20.49
C TYR A 63 -2.05 6.55 21.42
N SER A 64 -1.83 6.75 22.72
CA SER A 64 -2.94 6.92 23.64
C SER A 64 -3.70 8.20 23.29
N THR A 65 -5.00 8.24 23.58
CA THR A 65 -5.83 9.44 23.36
C THR A 65 -5.24 10.66 24.08
N GLU A 66 -4.56 10.45 25.21
CA GLU A 66 -3.89 11.50 25.97
C GLU A 66 -2.64 12.04 25.24
N GLU A 67 -1.82 11.18 24.64
CA GLU A 67 -0.67 11.60 23.83
C GLU A 67 -1.11 12.39 22.58
N LEU A 68 -2.19 11.97 21.92
CA LEU A 68 -2.75 12.72 20.79
C LEU A 68 -3.25 14.11 21.21
N ILE A 69 -3.92 14.20 22.36
CA ILE A 69 -4.39 15.48 22.91
C ILE A 69 -3.21 16.41 23.25
N GLU A 70 -2.10 15.86 23.77
CA GLU A 70 -0.91 16.64 24.08
C GLU A 70 -0.18 17.13 22.82
N SER A 71 -0.03 16.29 21.79
CA SER A 71 0.60 16.69 20.52
C SER A 71 -0.19 17.79 19.81
N VAL A 72 -1.52 17.74 19.84
CA VAL A 72 -2.39 18.81 19.32
C VAL A 72 -2.19 20.12 20.09
N LYS A 73 -2.05 20.06 21.42
CA LYS A 73 -1.80 21.27 22.23
C LYS A 73 -0.43 21.90 21.96
N ARG A 74 0.55 21.10 21.56
CA ARG A 74 1.91 21.55 21.23
C ARG A 74 2.04 22.03 19.78
N GLY A 75 1.04 21.76 18.93
CA GLY A 75 1.03 22.15 17.51
C GLY A 75 1.91 21.26 16.63
N GLU A 76 2.11 20.01 17.04
CA GLU A 76 2.96 19.01 16.38
C GLU A 76 2.17 18.10 15.41
N LEU A 77 0.90 18.43 15.18
CA LEU A 77 -0.07 17.75 14.30
C LEU A 77 -0.66 18.76 13.31
#